data_AF-A0A270BI21-F1
#
_entry.id   AF-A0A270BI21-F1
#
_cell.length_a   1.000
_cell.length_b   1.000
_cell.length_c   1.000
_cell.angle_alpha   90.00
_cell.angle_beta   90.00
_cell.angle_gamma   90.00
#
_symmetry.space_group_name_H-M   'P 1'
#
loop_
_entity.id
_entity.type
_entity.pdbx_description
1 polymer ?
#
loop_
_entity_poly.entity_id
_entity_poly.type
_entity_poly.pdbx_seq_one_letter_code
_entity_poly.pdbx_strand_id
1 'polypeptide(L)'
;MHFLYAAHVTDDHLTPDQQRVLRGLRAPAMATDVDTPSHNSRPKDFDSAQDWVTAFFDKGAEEVLGYYADDFVWEDIEFMQTITTKEDLYKAFVVFNNSGPESPFGVHKFEVLSYDGDRCPRQHAQTRQGPTPGEFPEEVYRRYADNIFLGADFDYDEWGYMQWIWKATHNEDFFGIPAAGKTTYTRGTTTQFYRDGKIVRCRTHWNFREFAMQLGVIPFPDEAWRNNPGLGEQG
;
A
#
# COMPACT_ATOMS: atom_id res chain seq x y z
N MET A 1 15.17 -5.41 14.40
CA MET A 1 14.85 -3.97 14.26
C MET A 1 13.71 -3.86 13.24
N HIS A 2 12.68 -3.04 13.46
CA HIS A 2 11.44 -3.05 12.66
C HIS A 2 11.45 -1.96 11.60
N PHE A 3 12.10 -2.24 10.48
CA PHE A 3 12.33 -1.30 9.39
C PHE A 3 11.12 -1.11 8.46
N LEU A 4 9.98 -1.70 8.79
CA LEU A 4 8.77 -1.70 7.96
C LEU A 4 8.05 -0.34 7.93
N TYR A 5 8.45 0.57 8.83
CA TYR A 5 7.94 1.94 8.87
C TYR A 5 8.89 2.87 8.13
N ALA A 6 8.35 3.68 7.20
CA ALA A 6 9.13 4.66 6.46
C ALA A 6 10.02 5.53 7.38
N ALA A 7 9.48 5.95 8.52
CA ALA A 7 10.20 6.75 9.53
C ALA A 7 11.39 6.02 10.19
N HIS A 8 11.49 4.70 10.06
CA HIS A 8 12.59 3.88 10.59
C HIS A 8 13.62 3.49 9.51
N VAL A 9 13.36 3.81 8.23
CA VAL A 9 14.31 3.59 7.14
C VAL A 9 15.29 4.76 7.06
N THR A 10 16.52 4.53 7.51
CA THR A 10 17.66 5.45 7.36
C THR A 10 18.50 5.10 6.13
N ASP A 11 19.41 6.00 5.75
CA ASP A 11 20.32 5.81 4.61
C ASP A 11 21.19 4.53 4.74
N ASP A 12 21.52 4.11 5.97
CA ASP A 12 22.33 2.90 6.23
C ASP A 12 21.62 1.59 5.84
N HIS A 13 20.29 1.61 5.71
CA HIS A 13 19.51 0.45 5.26
C HIS A 13 19.40 0.37 3.74
N LEU A 14 19.83 1.41 3.02
CA LEU A 14 19.64 1.56 1.59
C LEU A 14 20.93 1.24 0.84
N THR A 15 20.81 0.58 -0.32
CA THR A 15 21.94 0.41 -1.23
C THR A 15 22.45 1.77 -1.74
N PRO A 16 23.70 1.88 -2.21
CA PRO A 16 24.22 3.13 -2.76
C PRO A 16 23.36 3.71 -3.89
N ASP A 17 22.67 2.85 -4.64
CA ASP A 17 21.76 3.22 -5.73
C ASP A 17 20.46 3.79 -5.16
N GLN A 18 19.87 3.11 -4.17
CA GLN A 18 18.67 3.58 -3.50
C GLN A 18 18.88 4.91 -2.76
N GLN A 19 20.07 5.12 -2.18
CA GLN A 19 20.45 6.40 -1.58
C GLN A 19 20.56 7.53 -2.63
N ARG A 20 20.98 7.23 -3.87
CA ARG A 20 21.03 8.24 -4.95
C ARG A 20 19.62 8.71 -5.31
N VAL A 21 18.67 7.78 -5.46
CA VAL A 21 17.25 8.10 -5.70
C VAL A 21 16.72 9.00 -4.59
N LEU A 22 16.93 8.61 -3.33
CA LEU A 22 16.47 9.37 -2.17
C LEU A 22 17.05 10.80 -2.11
N ARG A 23 18.35 10.96 -2.42
CA ARG A 23 18.97 12.29 -2.54
C ARG A 23 18.37 13.13 -3.67
N GLY A 24 17.99 12.50 -4.78
CA GLY A 24 17.27 13.15 -5.87
C GLY A 24 15.90 13.69 -5.44
N LEU A 25 15.14 12.90 -4.69
CA LEU A 25 13.84 13.31 -4.13
C LEU A 25 13.95 14.46 -3.11
N ARG A 26 15.07 14.53 -2.37
CA ARG A 26 15.37 15.59 -1.39
C ARG A 26 15.88 16.89 -2.02
N ALA A 27 16.37 16.83 -3.26
CA ALA A 27 16.88 18.01 -3.93
C ALA A 27 15.72 18.96 -4.30
N PRO A 28 15.88 20.29 -4.18
CA PRO A 28 14.87 21.22 -4.66
C PRO A 28 14.66 20.96 -6.15
N ALA A 29 13.42 20.65 -6.53
CA ALA A 29 13.08 20.18 -7.86
C ALA A 29 13.59 21.13 -8.94
N MET A 30 14.55 20.67 -9.74
CA MET A 30 14.53 21.00 -11.17
C MET A 30 13.38 20.17 -11.73
N ALA A 31 12.32 20.83 -12.18
CA ALA A 31 11.24 20.19 -12.91
C ALA A 31 11.87 19.38 -14.05
N THR A 32 11.92 18.06 -13.86
CA THR A 32 12.26 17.16 -14.95
C THR A 32 10.94 16.60 -15.39
N ASP A 33 10.38 17.21 -16.43
CA ASP A 33 9.38 16.63 -17.31
C ASP A 33 9.98 15.37 -17.98
N VAL A 34 10.33 14.36 -17.20
CA VAL A 34 10.48 13.01 -17.73
C VAL A 34 9.08 12.46 -17.79
N ASP A 35 8.40 12.80 -18.88
CA ASP A 35 7.19 12.14 -19.32
C ASP A 35 7.54 10.70 -19.67
N THR A 36 7.62 9.84 -18.65
CA THR A 36 7.76 8.40 -18.85
C THR A 36 6.49 7.92 -19.56
N PRO A 37 6.59 7.27 -20.73
CA PRO A 37 5.44 6.84 -21.53
C PRO A 37 4.39 6.14 -20.66
N SER A 38 3.18 6.65 -20.76
CA SER A 38 2.24 6.70 -19.64
C SER A 38 1.49 5.38 -19.39
N HIS A 39 1.90 4.62 -18.39
CA HIS A 39 0.96 3.73 -17.66
C HIS A 39 -0.27 4.54 -17.15
N ASN A 40 -0.10 5.85 -17.02
CA ASN A 40 -1.11 6.78 -16.52
C ASN A 40 -2.23 7.05 -17.54
N SER A 41 -2.01 7.02 -18.87
CA SER A 41 -3.04 7.43 -19.83
C SER A 41 -4.12 6.38 -20.11
N ARG A 42 -3.83 5.10 -19.82
CA ARG A 42 -4.83 4.04 -20.01
C ARG A 42 -5.85 4.01 -18.87
N PRO A 43 -7.13 3.70 -19.18
CA PRO A 43 -8.11 3.36 -18.15
C PRO A 43 -7.57 2.27 -17.22
N LYS A 44 -7.96 2.32 -15.96
CA LYS A 44 -7.52 1.40 -14.93
C LYS A 44 -8.42 0.17 -14.91
N ASP A 45 -7.80 -0.97 -15.10
CA ASP A 45 -8.40 -2.30 -15.20
C ASP A 45 -7.61 -3.31 -14.36
N PHE A 46 -8.01 -4.58 -14.45
CA PHE A 46 -7.34 -5.69 -13.79
C PHE A 46 -5.83 -5.73 -14.09
N ASP A 47 -5.45 -5.59 -15.37
CA ASP A 47 -4.04 -5.66 -15.77
C ASP A 47 -3.24 -4.50 -15.18
N SER A 48 -3.84 -3.30 -15.08
CA SER A 48 -3.18 -2.14 -14.46
C SER A 48 -2.99 -2.32 -12.95
N ALA A 49 -3.94 -2.99 -12.29
CA ALA A 49 -3.82 -3.34 -10.89
C ALA A 49 -2.74 -4.41 -10.68
N GLN A 50 -2.68 -5.41 -11.57
CA GLN A 50 -1.64 -6.44 -11.54
C GLN A 50 -0.25 -5.84 -11.79
N ASP A 51 -0.12 -4.96 -12.79
CA ASP A 51 1.11 -4.20 -13.06
C ASP A 51 1.55 -3.38 -11.83
N TRP A 52 0.60 -2.75 -11.12
CA TRP A 52 0.90 -1.96 -9.93
C TRP A 52 1.42 -2.84 -8.78
N VAL A 53 0.75 -3.95 -8.45
CA VAL A 53 1.20 -4.82 -7.35
C VAL A 53 2.50 -5.55 -7.67
N THR A 54 2.84 -5.80 -8.94
CA THR A 54 4.10 -6.46 -9.29
C THR A 54 5.23 -5.49 -9.58
N ALA A 55 4.94 -4.22 -9.88
CA ALA A 55 5.98 -3.23 -10.16
C ALA A 55 6.99 -3.09 -9.01
N PHE A 56 6.60 -3.33 -7.76
CA PHE A 56 7.53 -3.41 -6.63
C PHE A 56 8.64 -4.46 -6.82
N PHE A 57 8.32 -5.58 -7.48
CA PHE A 57 9.23 -6.70 -7.71
C PHE A 57 9.95 -6.60 -9.05
N ASP A 58 9.23 -6.19 -10.09
CA ASP A 58 9.71 -6.30 -11.47
C ASP A 58 10.44 -5.03 -11.92
N LYS A 59 10.09 -3.88 -11.32
CA LYS A 59 10.54 -2.55 -11.76
C LYS A 59 11.24 -1.75 -10.65
N GLY A 60 10.85 -2.01 -9.40
CA GLY A 60 11.40 -1.37 -8.20
C GLY A 60 10.61 -0.13 -7.76
N ALA A 61 10.78 0.22 -6.48
CA ALA A 61 10.09 1.33 -5.82
C ALA A 61 10.17 2.68 -6.56
N GLU A 62 11.27 2.97 -7.27
CA GLU A 62 11.44 4.23 -8.02
C GLU A 62 10.38 4.40 -9.12
N GLU A 63 10.11 3.36 -9.89
CA GLU A 63 9.10 3.44 -10.96
C GLU A 63 7.69 3.56 -10.38
N VAL A 64 7.43 2.86 -9.27
CA VAL A 64 6.13 2.91 -8.58
C VAL A 64 5.79 4.32 -8.10
N LEU A 65 6.78 5.12 -7.67
CA LEU A 65 6.57 6.53 -7.31
C LEU A 65 5.97 7.34 -8.45
N GLY A 66 6.30 6.98 -9.69
CA GLY A 66 5.80 7.60 -10.91
C GLY A 66 4.31 7.36 -11.15
N TYR A 67 3.67 6.44 -10.45
CA TYR A 67 2.21 6.24 -10.53
C TYR A 67 1.43 7.24 -9.68
N TYR A 68 2.06 7.87 -8.70
CA TYR A 68 1.40 8.80 -7.79
C TYR A 68 1.49 10.24 -8.31
N ALA A 69 0.46 11.04 -8.03
CA ALA A 69 0.51 12.49 -8.21
C ALA A 69 1.54 13.13 -7.25
N ASP A 70 1.83 14.42 -7.42
CA ASP A 70 2.71 15.14 -6.49
C ASP A 70 2.04 15.38 -5.15
N ASP A 71 0.75 15.71 -5.17
CA ASP A 71 -0.17 15.74 -4.04
C ASP A 71 -0.95 14.42 -3.97
N PHE A 72 -0.56 13.58 -3.02
CA PHE A 72 -1.20 12.30 -2.79
C PHE A 72 -1.28 11.96 -1.31
N VAL A 73 -2.15 11.00 -0.98
CA VAL A 73 -2.16 10.32 0.32
C VAL A 73 -2.10 8.81 0.08
N TRP A 74 -1.08 8.17 0.65
CA TRP A 74 -0.99 6.71 0.72
C TRP A 74 -1.17 6.27 2.16
N GLU A 75 -1.98 5.25 2.38
CA GLU A 75 -2.28 4.73 3.71
C GLU A 75 -2.27 3.21 3.73
N ASP A 76 -1.60 2.65 4.73
CA ASP A 76 -1.68 1.24 5.10
C ASP A 76 -2.03 1.16 6.58
N ILE A 77 -3.23 0.63 6.86
CA ILE A 77 -3.83 0.68 8.18
C ILE A 77 -3.20 -0.32 9.13
N GLU A 78 -2.83 -1.51 8.65
CA GLU A 78 -2.17 -2.50 9.47
C GLU A 78 -0.76 -2.04 9.87
N PHE A 79 -0.06 -1.35 8.97
CA PHE A 79 1.20 -0.68 9.30
C PHE A 79 1.05 0.65 10.01
N MET A 80 -0.17 1.16 10.27
CA MET A 80 -0.40 2.48 10.87
C MET A 80 0.38 3.61 10.20
N GLN A 81 0.44 3.61 8.86
CA GLN A 81 1.17 4.60 8.07
C GLN A 81 0.20 5.43 7.24
N THR A 82 0.33 6.75 7.34
CA THR A 82 -0.30 7.71 6.44
C THR A 82 0.81 8.60 5.88
N ILE A 83 1.03 8.53 4.58
CA ILE A 83 2.19 9.08 3.87
C ILE A 83 1.72 10.09 2.83
N THR A 84 2.39 11.25 2.81
CA THR A 84 2.10 12.35 1.88
C THR A 84 3.31 12.87 1.12
N THR A 85 4.48 12.24 1.31
CA THR A 85 5.72 12.64 0.63
C THR A 85 6.26 11.48 -0.20
N LYS A 86 6.84 11.78 -1.36
CA LYS A 86 7.50 10.78 -2.22
C LYS A 86 8.67 10.11 -1.51
N GLU A 87 9.39 10.84 -0.66
CA GLU A 87 10.48 10.29 0.14
C GLU A 87 9.99 9.20 1.09
N ASP A 88 8.94 9.46 1.87
CA ASP A 88 8.43 8.46 2.81
C ASP A 88 7.76 7.30 2.08
N LEU A 89 7.09 7.57 0.95
CA LEU A 89 6.51 6.52 0.12
C LEU A 89 7.59 5.60 -0.45
N TYR A 90 8.70 6.17 -0.91
CA TYR A 90 9.84 5.41 -1.41
C TYR A 90 10.42 4.49 -0.34
N LYS A 91 10.62 5.02 0.89
CA LYS A 91 11.09 4.24 2.03
C LYS A 91 10.14 3.11 2.40
N ALA A 92 8.82 3.37 2.38
CA ALA A 92 7.80 2.36 2.62
C ALA A 92 7.78 1.26 1.55
N PHE A 93 8.16 1.57 0.31
CA PHE A 93 8.12 0.62 -0.80
C PHE A 93 9.40 -0.17 -0.98
N VAL A 94 10.57 0.39 -0.64
CA VAL A 94 11.86 -0.30 -0.75
C VAL A 94 11.90 -1.59 0.06
N VAL A 95 11.21 -1.65 1.21
CA VAL A 95 11.15 -2.88 2.02
C VAL A 95 10.48 -4.05 1.28
N PHE A 96 9.64 -3.78 0.28
CA PHE A 96 9.02 -4.81 -0.55
C PHE A 96 9.79 -5.13 -1.83
N ASN A 97 10.84 -4.36 -2.17
CA ASN A 97 11.61 -4.62 -3.38
C ASN A 97 12.18 -6.05 -3.37
N ASN A 98 11.97 -6.77 -4.47
CA ASN A 98 12.58 -8.09 -4.62
C ASN A 98 14.09 -7.95 -4.87
N SER A 99 14.87 -8.07 -3.81
CA SER A 99 16.35 -8.08 -3.87
C SER A 99 16.91 -9.51 -3.94
N GLY A 100 16.08 -10.49 -4.33
CA GLY A 100 16.40 -11.91 -4.31
C GLY A 100 16.21 -12.56 -2.93
N PRO A 101 16.61 -13.84 -2.79
CA PRO A 101 16.40 -14.63 -1.57
C PRO A 101 17.01 -14.02 -0.31
N GLU A 102 18.07 -13.21 -0.46
CA GLU A 102 18.79 -12.56 0.63
C GLU A 102 18.26 -11.14 0.93
N SER A 103 17.09 -10.77 0.39
CA SER A 103 16.43 -9.50 0.71
C SER A 103 16.32 -9.32 2.24
N PRO A 104 16.77 -8.20 2.83
CA PRO A 104 16.77 -8.02 4.28
C PRO A 104 15.39 -8.22 4.94
N PHE A 105 14.32 -7.92 4.20
CA PHE A 105 12.93 -7.95 4.72
C PHE A 105 12.15 -9.17 4.27
N GLY A 106 12.80 -10.05 3.49
CA GLY A 106 12.19 -11.24 2.92
C GLY A 106 11.80 -11.08 1.46
N VAL A 107 11.17 -12.14 0.95
CA VAL A 107 10.69 -12.25 -0.43
C VAL A 107 9.18 -12.15 -0.42
N HIS A 108 8.65 -11.21 -1.18
CA HIS A 108 7.23 -10.90 -1.25
C HIS A 108 6.69 -11.21 -2.66
N LYS A 109 5.47 -11.73 -2.73
CA LYS A 109 4.73 -11.89 -4.00
C LYS A 109 3.27 -11.52 -3.81
N PHE A 110 2.74 -10.69 -4.69
CA PHE A 110 1.34 -10.31 -4.73
C PHE A 110 0.69 -10.78 -6.02
N GLU A 111 -0.55 -11.27 -5.91
CA GLU A 111 -1.40 -11.58 -7.05
C GLU A 111 -2.74 -10.88 -6.88
N VAL A 112 -3.17 -10.14 -7.90
CA VAL A 112 -4.54 -9.61 -7.95
C VAL A 112 -5.48 -10.75 -8.33
N LEU A 113 -6.57 -10.88 -7.59
CA LEU A 113 -7.61 -11.88 -7.83
C LEU A 113 -8.89 -11.25 -8.39
N SER A 114 -9.17 -9.98 -8.06
CA SER A 114 -10.26 -9.24 -8.66
C SER A 114 -9.98 -7.74 -8.68
N TYR A 115 -10.64 -7.07 -9.61
CA TYR A 115 -10.59 -5.62 -9.77
C TYR A 115 -11.99 -5.12 -10.12
N ASP A 116 -12.45 -4.13 -9.36
CA ASP A 116 -13.65 -3.34 -9.61
C ASP A 116 -13.22 -1.88 -9.77
N GLY A 117 -13.63 -1.21 -10.84
CA GLY A 117 -13.26 0.19 -11.05
C GLY A 117 -13.89 0.75 -12.30
N ASP A 118 -13.94 2.07 -12.38
CA ASP A 118 -14.42 2.77 -13.57
C ASP A 118 -13.97 4.23 -13.56
N ARG A 119 -14.07 4.86 -14.73
CA ARG A 119 -14.02 6.32 -14.86
C ARG A 119 -15.28 6.93 -14.27
N CYS A 120 -15.14 8.16 -13.79
CA CYS A 120 -16.24 8.91 -13.21
C CYS A 120 -16.12 10.39 -13.54
N PRO A 121 -17.22 11.16 -13.47
CA PRO A 121 -17.13 12.62 -13.47
C PRO A 121 -16.20 13.09 -12.37
N ARG A 122 -15.43 14.14 -12.64
CA ARG A 122 -14.49 14.71 -11.67
C ARG A 122 -15.21 15.07 -10.36
N GLN A 123 -14.74 14.50 -9.26
CA GLN A 123 -15.35 14.60 -7.94
C GLN A 123 -14.31 14.38 -6.84
N HIS A 124 -14.69 14.60 -5.58
CA HIS A 124 -13.86 14.31 -4.41
C HIS A 124 -14.69 13.60 -3.35
N ALA A 125 -14.08 13.18 -2.23
CA ALA A 125 -14.86 12.55 -1.17
C ALA A 125 -15.80 13.53 -0.48
N GLN A 126 -16.99 13.04 -0.14
CA GLN A 126 -17.89 13.74 0.78
C GLN A 126 -17.43 13.46 2.21
N THR A 127 -17.21 14.51 2.99
CA THR A 127 -16.76 14.41 4.39
C THR A 127 -17.88 14.80 5.34
N ARG A 128 -17.86 14.21 6.54
CA ARG A 128 -18.80 14.56 7.62
C ARG A 128 -18.62 16.03 7.98
N GLN A 129 -19.74 16.76 8.01
CA GLN A 129 -19.78 18.15 8.44
C GLN A 129 -20.27 18.27 9.89
N GLY A 130 -19.93 19.37 10.55
CA GLY A 130 -20.38 19.68 11.92
C GLY A 130 -19.41 19.21 13.02
N PRO A 131 -19.76 19.46 14.29
CA PRO A 131 -18.87 19.20 15.42
C PRO A 131 -18.65 17.70 15.65
N THR A 132 -17.59 17.33 16.36
CA THR A 132 -17.35 15.96 16.84
C THR A 132 -18.61 15.38 17.51
N PRO A 133 -18.99 14.12 17.21
CA PRO A 133 -20.13 13.49 17.88
C PRO A 133 -19.91 13.43 19.40
N GLY A 134 -20.94 13.72 20.18
CA GLY A 134 -20.83 13.90 21.63
C GLY A 134 -20.35 12.67 22.41
N GLU A 135 -20.44 11.49 21.81
CA GLU A 135 -19.96 10.22 22.36
C GLU A 135 -18.44 10.04 22.26
N PHE A 136 -17.76 10.82 21.41
CA PHE A 136 -16.32 10.76 21.23
C PHE A 136 -15.65 11.95 21.93
N PRO A 137 -14.73 11.72 22.88
CA PRO A 137 -13.80 12.76 23.30
C PRO A 137 -13.05 13.32 22.08
N GLU A 138 -12.93 14.65 22.00
CA GLU A 138 -12.36 15.36 20.84
C GLU A 138 -11.00 14.80 20.43
N GLU A 139 -10.08 14.61 21.39
CA GLU A 139 -8.74 14.09 21.14
C GLU A 139 -8.76 12.67 20.54
N VAL A 140 -9.71 11.84 20.97
CA VAL A 140 -9.88 10.47 20.49
C VAL A 140 -10.45 10.50 19.09
N TYR A 141 -11.46 11.33 18.83
CA TYR A 141 -12.03 11.48 17.49
C TYR A 141 -10.98 11.92 16.49
N ARG A 142 -10.24 12.99 16.80
CA ARG A 142 -9.20 13.54 15.94
C ARG A 142 -8.09 12.54 15.62
N ARG A 143 -7.68 11.73 16.60
CA ARG A 143 -6.69 10.66 16.40
C ARG A 143 -7.07 9.69 15.26
N TYR A 144 -8.37 9.41 15.10
CA TYR A 144 -8.84 8.49 14.05
C TYR A 144 -9.33 9.23 12.79
N ALA A 145 -9.86 10.44 12.93
CA ALA A 145 -10.48 11.18 11.84
C ALA A 145 -9.49 12.01 11.01
N ASP A 146 -8.45 12.58 11.63
CA ASP A 146 -7.57 13.55 10.95
C ASP A 146 -6.86 12.91 9.74
N ASN A 147 -6.39 11.66 9.84
CA ASN A 147 -5.77 10.93 8.72
C ASN A 147 -6.80 10.54 7.63
N ILE A 148 -8.05 10.27 8.01
CA ILE A 148 -9.13 9.96 7.05
C ILE A 148 -9.47 11.19 6.21
N PHE A 149 -9.43 12.39 6.82
CA PHE A 149 -9.72 13.66 6.15
C PHE A 149 -8.58 14.16 5.28
N LEU A 150 -7.35 13.73 5.55
CA LEU A 150 -6.20 14.10 4.73
C LEU A 150 -6.40 13.61 3.29
N GLY A 151 -6.30 14.55 2.33
CA GLY A 151 -6.53 14.29 0.91
C GLY A 151 -7.98 13.95 0.53
N ALA A 152 -8.95 14.13 1.44
CA ALA A 152 -10.36 13.91 1.12
C ALA A 152 -10.90 14.94 0.11
N ASP A 153 -10.26 16.11 0.04
CA ASP A 153 -10.50 17.21 -0.88
C ASP A 153 -9.82 17.02 -2.25
N PHE A 154 -8.92 16.04 -2.40
CA PHE A 154 -8.30 15.75 -3.69
C PHE A 154 -9.36 15.23 -4.65
N ASP A 155 -9.45 15.87 -5.81
CA ASP A 155 -10.33 15.46 -6.89
C ASP A 155 -9.75 14.27 -7.65
N TYR A 156 -10.64 13.47 -8.22
CA TYR A 156 -10.34 12.29 -9.01
C TYR A 156 -11.37 12.13 -10.13
N ASP A 157 -10.99 11.46 -11.21
CA ASP A 157 -11.83 11.15 -12.38
C ASP A 157 -11.87 9.65 -12.71
N GLU A 158 -11.22 8.82 -11.89
CA GLU A 158 -11.24 7.36 -11.99
C GLU A 158 -10.97 6.74 -10.61
N TRP A 159 -11.51 5.55 -10.37
CA TRP A 159 -11.29 4.80 -9.14
C TRP A 159 -11.11 3.32 -9.43
N GLY A 160 -10.41 2.63 -8.52
CA GLY A 160 -10.20 1.21 -8.58
C GLY A 160 -10.16 0.61 -7.18
N TYR A 161 -10.73 -0.57 -7.05
CA TYR A 161 -10.71 -1.43 -5.88
C TYR A 161 -10.18 -2.79 -6.34
N MET A 162 -9.07 -3.22 -5.77
CA MET A 162 -8.45 -4.50 -6.09
C MET A 162 -8.42 -5.38 -4.86
N GLN A 163 -8.68 -6.68 -5.05
CA GLN A 163 -8.45 -7.70 -4.03
C GLN A 163 -7.28 -8.56 -4.47
N TRP A 164 -6.39 -8.83 -3.53
CA TRP A 164 -5.14 -9.53 -3.82
C TRP A 164 -4.80 -10.52 -2.72
N ILE A 165 -3.92 -11.46 -3.05
CA ILE A 165 -3.23 -12.32 -2.07
C ILE A 165 -1.76 -11.94 -2.02
N TRP A 166 -1.18 -12.11 -0.85
CA TRP A 166 0.22 -11.83 -0.57
C TRP A 166 0.86 -13.03 0.11
N LYS A 167 1.97 -13.49 -0.48
CA LYS A 167 2.90 -14.41 0.13
C LYS A 167 4.15 -13.65 0.59
N ALA A 168 4.57 -13.86 1.84
CA ALA A 168 5.81 -13.33 2.37
C ALA A 168 6.66 -14.46 2.96
N THR A 169 7.88 -14.63 2.47
CA THR A 169 8.92 -15.47 3.09
C THR A 169 9.86 -14.54 3.85
N HIS A 170 9.88 -14.64 5.17
CA HIS A 170 10.50 -13.66 6.06
C HIS A 170 11.97 -13.99 6.33
N ASN A 171 12.85 -13.01 6.13
CA ASN A 171 14.27 -13.13 6.52
C ASN A 171 14.57 -12.50 7.88
N GLU A 172 13.62 -11.74 8.44
CA GLU A 172 13.72 -11.02 9.70
C GLU A 172 12.39 -11.06 10.46
N ASP A 173 12.37 -10.51 11.68
CA ASP A 173 11.15 -10.32 12.45
C ASP A 173 10.22 -9.29 11.79
N PHE A 174 8.92 -9.56 11.81
CA PHE A 174 7.91 -8.78 11.11
C PHE A 174 6.82 -8.33 12.08
N PHE A 175 6.49 -7.03 12.12
CA PHE A 175 5.67 -6.42 13.21
C PHE A 175 6.20 -6.66 14.64
N GLY A 176 7.49 -6.96 14.80
CA GLY A 176 8.04 -7.39 16.09
C GLY A 176 7.63 -8.77 16.55
N ILE A 177 7.12 -9.54 15.61
CA ILE A 177 6.78 -10.94 15.81
C ILE A 177 7.91 -11.78 15.21
N PRO A 178 8.41 -12.80 15.94
CA PRO A 178 9.36 -13.76 15.43
C PRO A 178 8.88 -14.44 14.15
N ALA A 179 9.39 -13.97 13.01
CA ALA A 179 8.95 -14.35 11.67
C ALA A 179 10.08 -14.95 10.81
N ALA A 180 11.34 -14.65 11.12
CA ALA A 180 12.50 -15.11 10.36
C ALA A 180 12.46 -16.63 10.07
N GLY A 181 12.68 -16.99 8.80
CA GLY A 181 12.64 -18.35 8.29
C GLY A 181 11.23 -18.92 8.07
N LYS A 182 10.16 -18.19 8.40
CA LYS A 182 8.77 -18.60 8.17
C LYS A 182 8.23 -18.02 6.87
N THR A 183 7.15 -18.62 6.38
CA THR A 183 6.37 -18.07 5.27
C THR A 183 4.93 -17.88 5.73
N THR A 184 4.35 -16.74 5.38
CA THR A 184 2.94 -16.45 5.64
C THR A 184 2.20 -16.08 4.36
N TYR A 185 0.89 -16.25 4.42
CA TYR A 185 -0.05 -15.92 3.35
C TYR A 185 -1.17 -15.06 3.91
N THR A 186 -1.59 -14.05 3.19
CA THR A 186 -2.76 -13.27 3.57
C THR A 186 -3.46 -12.75 2.33
N ARG A 187 -4.66 -12.23 2.52
CA ARG A 187 -5.38 -11.47 1.50
C ARG A 187 -5.50 -10.02 1.94
N GLY A 188 -5.60 -9.15 0.97
CA GLY A 188 -5.82 -7.74 1.20
C GLY A 188 -6.60 -7.11 0.08
N THR A 189 -6.84 -5.82 0.28
CA THR A 189 -7.55 -4.96 -0.64
C THR A 189 -6.79 -3.65 -0.75
N THR A 190 -6.81 -3.07 -1.94
CA THR A 190 -6.28 -1.74 -2.16
C THR A 190 -7.32 -0.94 -2.93
N THR A 191 -7.65 0.24 -2.42
CA THR A 191 -8.49 1.20 -3.13
C THR A 191 -7.61 2.35 -3.62
N GLN A 192 -7.73 2.69 -4.89
CA GLN A 192 -7.01 3.79 -5.52
C GLN A 192 -8.00 4.76 -6.16
N PHE A 193 -7.71 6.05 -6.05
CA PHE A 193 -8.38 7.11 -6.76
C PHE A 193 -7.35 7.83 -7.61
N TYR A 194 -7.72 8.11 -8.86
CA TYR A 194 -6.81 8.64 -9.86
C TYR A 194 -7.33 9.98 -10.37
N ARG A 195 -6.39 10.89 -10.61
CA ARG A 195 -6.62 12.16 -11.32
C ARG A 195 -5.69 12.20 -12.50
N ASP A 196 -6.26 12.34 -13.69
CA ASP A 196 -5.49 12.40 -14.93
C ASP A 196 -4.51 11.21 -15.05
N GLY A 197 -4.96 10.04 -14.59
CA GLY A 197 -4.20 8.80 -14.63
C GLY A 197 -3.21 8.54 -13.49
N LYS A 198 -3.00 9.51 -12.59
CA LYS A 198 -2.09 9.43 -11.44
C LYS A 198 -2.85 9.16 -10.15
N ILE A 199 -2.31 8.33 -9.27
CA ILE A 199 -2.89 8.03 -7.95
C ILE A 199 -2.79 9.26 -7.05
N VAL A 200 -3.94 9.81 -6.64
CA VAL A 200 -4.04 10.88 -5.63
C VAL A 200 -4.37 10.32 -4.25
N ARG A 201 -5.00 9.15 -4.19
CA ARG A 201 -5.29 8.45 -2.94
C ARG A 201 -5.11 6.96 -3.11
N CYS A 202 -4.43 6.33 -2.18
CA CYS A 202 -4.27 4.88 -2.11
C CYS A 202 -4.47 4.44 -0.67
N ARG A 203 -5.40 3.52 -0.44
CA ARG A 203 -5.63 2.92 0.88
C ARG A 203 -5.55 1.41 0.77
N THR A 204 -4.67 0.82 1.55
CA THR A 204 -4.46 -0.62 1.60
C THR A 204 -4.88 -1.15 2.95
N HIS A 205 -5.60 -2.27 2.90
CA HIS A 205 -5.99 -3.06 4.06
C HIS A 205 -5.67 -4.52 3.82
N TRP A 206 -5.17 -5.24 4.81
CA TRP A 206 -4.94 -6.66 4.69
C TRP A 206 -5.22 -7.42 5.98
N ASN A 207 -5.43 -8.72 5.86
CA ASN A 207 -5.83 -9.55 6.98
C ASN A 207 -4.64 -9.85 7.90
N PHE A 208 -4.27 -8.86 8.74
CA PHE A 208 -3.24 -9.02 9.76
C PHE A 208 -3.58 -10.11 10.77
N ARG A 209 -4.87 -10.33 11.04
CA ARG A 209 -5.31 -11.38 11.96
C ARG A 209 -4.89 -12.77 11.48
N GLU A 210 -5.09 -13.10 10.21
CA GLU A 210 -4.65 -14.38 9.61
C GLU A 210 -3.13 -14.50 9.56
N PHE A 211 -2.44 -13.38 9.31
CA PHE A 211 -0.98 -13.32 9.39
C PHE A 211 -0.46 -13.64 10.81
N ALA A 212 -1.05 -13.02 11.84
CA ALA A 212 -0.68 -13.22 13.24
C ALA A 212 -0.95 -14.65 13.73
N MET A 213 -1.97 -15.33 13.19
CA MET A 213 -2.24 -16.75 13.49
C MET A 213 -1.16 -17.67 12.98
N GLN A 214 -0.69 -17.46 11.75
CA GLN A 214 0.39 -18.27 11.16
C GLN A 214 1.71 -18.12 11.91
N LEU A 215 1.91 -16.99 12.59
CA LEU A 215 3.06 -16.77 13.47
C LEU A 215 2.83 -17.24 14.92
N GLY A 216 1.64 -17.73 15.25
CA GLY A 216 1.32 -18.29 16.57
C GLY A 216 0.97 -17.24 17.64
N VAL A 217 0.72 -15.98 17.26
CA VAL A 217 0.38 -14.89 18.20
C VAL A 217 -1.08 -14.96 18.65
N ILE A 218 -1.96 -15.39 17.75
CA ILE A 218 -3.41 -15.48 17.97
C ILE A 218 -3.86 -16.88 17.57
N PRO A 219 -4.76 -17.55 18.33
CA PRO A 219 -5.29 -18.84 17.90
C PRO A 219 -6.16 -18.72 16.65
N PHE A 220 -6.17 -19.78 15.85
CA PHE A 220 -7.13 -19.91 14.76
C PHE A 220 -8.56 -19.97 15.31
N PRO A 221 -9.54 -19.30 14.68
CA PRO A 221 -10.94 -19.51 15.01
C PRO A 221 -11.40 -20.87 14.48
N ASP A 222 -12.63 -21.26 14.79
CA ASP A 222 -13.34 -22.20 13.92
C ASP A 222 -13.49 -21.60 12.52
N GLU A 223 -13.28 -22.43 11.50
CA GLU A 223 -13.32 -22.04 10.09
C GLU A 223 -14.48 -22.69 9.35
N ALA A 224 -15.55 -23.11 10.04
CA ALA A 224 -16.73 -23.71 9.43
C ALA A 224 -17.33 -22.85 8.30
N TRP A 225 -17.18 -21.52 8.35
CA TRP A 225 -17.58 -20.60 7.29
C TRP A 225 -16.85 -20.83 5.95
N ARG A 226 -15.68 -21.47 5.95
CA ARG A 226 -14.96 -21.89 4.73
C ARG A 226 -15.70 -23.00 3.99
N ASN A 227 -16.58 -23.75 4.64
CA ASN A 227 -17.51 -24.68 4.00
C ASN A 227 -18.70 -23.92 3.39
N ASN A 228 -18.40 -22.88 2.62
CA ASN A 228 -19.41 -22.05 1.99
C ASN A 228 -19.99 -22.82 0.79
N PRO A 229 -21.32 -23.06 0.74
CA PRO A 229 -21.94 -23.79 -0.37
C PRO A 229 -21.79 -23.10 -1.73
N GLY A 230 -21.45 -21.81 -1.76
CA GLY A 230 -21.09 -21.08 -2.97
C GLY A 230 -19.69 -21.40 -3.53
N LEU A 231 -18.84 -22.11 -2.79
CA LEU A 231 -17.52 -22.58 -3.21
C LEU A 231 -17.56 -23.96 -3.88
N GLY A 232 -18.69 -24.37 -4.48
CA GLY A 232 -18.84 -25.68 -5.13
C GLY A 232 -17.67 -25.99 -6.08
N GLU A 233 -17.43 -27.28 -6.38
CA GLU A 233 -16.29 -27.83 -7.13
C GLU A 233 -15.97 -27.06 -8.44
N GLN A 234 -15.31 -25.92 -8.33
CA GLN A 234 -14.70 -25.21 -9.45
C GLN A 234 -13.26 -25.67 -9.48
N GLY A 235 -13.03 -26.74 -10.23
CA GLY A 235 -11.71 -27.20 -10.67
C GLY A 235 -11.14 -26.33 -11.77
#